data_AF-A0A928ZHK4-F1
#
_entry.id   AF-A0A928ZHK4-F1
#
_cell.length_a   1.000
_cell.length_b   1.000
_cell.length_c   1.000
_cell.angle_alpha   90.00
_cell.angle_beta   90.00
_cell.angle_gamma   90.00
#
_symmetry.space_group_name_H-M   'P 1'
#
loop_
_entity.id
_entity.type
_entity.pdbx_description
1 polymer ?
#
loop_
_entity_poly.entity_id
_entity_poly.type
_entity_poly.pdbx_seq_one_letter_code
_entity_poly.pdbx_strand_id
1 'polypeptide(L)'
;MKYPLSADEKQQLWHQYQAQQPKKKLDFHLKRDLKHGWLFPYLTQIENLMWGRWLYWKECQMLPEVAWERWKLEKAIALIENRKPEAIPKFVIEHTLPDREIPQISWDFNEQTEKMLIDCLDAIPVSGSWNSWSSWSYLRYFLHWLLFGFGHPGYSQLPRKPQGCEGASMRLYQLFDLSYLLMFPYDYFGRLLPQISGKKAQQVTGFFPTPMVVSDFISRIVNPDSSQNKHALVQTVNEPAVGTGSMLLTQSNYNLCAIGIDINRDLLECALIQFALYAPWYYCPIWWLGNTDLICGNSLTLENFESINTKFWLPTFADIVKVELKLADKKAYQDNLKQTLQNYHSKTDVNPIVSKALKNKSSLPEVTQASLFSYLK
;
A
#
# COMPACT_ATOMS: atom_id res chain seq x y z
N MET A 1 26.00 -12.37 6.54
CA MET A 1 25.05 -13.03 5.61
C MET A 1 24.92 -12.15 4.37
N LYS A 2 24.85 -12.72 3.17
CA LYS A 2 24.46 -11.97 1.97
C LYS A 2 22.97 -11.67 2.04
N TYR A 3 22.58 -10.47 1.60
CA TYR A 3 21.19 -10.00 1.58
C TYR A 3 20.92 -9.29 0.25
N PRO A 4 19.82 -9.60 -0.45
CA PRO A 4 18.86 -10.68 -0.20
C PRO A 4 19.43 -12.07 -0.54
N LEU A 5 18.77 -13.14 -0.08
CA LEU A 5 19.09 -14.53 -0.46
C LEU A 5 18.81 -14.79 -1.95
N SER A 6 19.62 -15.65 -2.58
CA SER A 6 19.34 -16.22 -3.89
C SER A 6 18.13 -17.17 -3.86
N ALA A 7 17.60 -17.53 -5.03
CA ALA A 7 16.46 -18.47 -5.14
C ALA A 7 16.78 -19.83 -4.49
N ASP A 8 17.98 -20.37 -4.74
CA ASP A 8 18.41 -21.64 -4.16
C ASP A 8 18.55 -21.56 -2.64
N GLU A 9 19.10 -20.46 -2.12
CA GLU A 9 19.21 -20.23 -0.67
C GLU A 9 17.83 -20.10 -0.01
N LYS A 10 16.86 -19.44 -0.65
CA LYS A 10 15.47 -19.36 -0.18
C LYS A 10 14.84 -20.75 -0.12
N GLN A 11 15.04 -21.56 -1.16
CA GLN A 11 14.51 -22.93 -1.21
C GLN A 11 15.14 -23.82 -0.13
N GLN A 12 16.45 -23.73 0.08
CA GLN A 12 17.13 -24.47 1.15
C GLN A 12 16.63 -24.04 2.53
N LEU A 13 16.50 -22.74 2.77
CA LEU A 13 15.96 -22.20 4.01
C LEU A 13 14.51 -22.67 4.24
N TRP A 14 13.70 -22.75 3.19
CA TRP A 14 12.35 -23.27 3.26
C TRP A 14 12.31 -24.73 3.71
N HIS A 15 13.14 -25.58 3.11
CA HIS A 15 13.22 -26.99 3.50
C HIS A 15 13.66 -27.16 4.96
N GLN A 16 14.63 -26.37 5.41
CA GLN A 16 15.06 -26.37 6.81
C GLN A 16 13.95 -25.93 7.75
N TYR A 17 13.25 -24.86 7.40
CA TYR A 17 12.13 -24.34 8.18
C TYR A 17 10.99 -25.36 8.29
N GLN A 18 10.60 -26.01 7.18
CA GLN A 18 9.59 -27.07 7.19
C GLN A 18 9.99 -28.27 8.05
N ALA A 19 11.27 -28.68 8.00
CA ALA A 19 11.78 -29.78 8.81
C ALA A 19 11.75 -29.49 10.32
N GLN A 20 11.79 -28.20 10.69
CA GLN A 20 11.83 -27.76 12.09
C GLN A 20 10.45 -27.42 12.67
N GLN A 21 9.38 -27.37 11.86
CA GLN A 21 8.04 -27.00 12.32
C GLN A 21 7.46 -28.07 13.27
N PRO A 22 7.38 -27.81 14.59
CA PRO A 22 6.73 -28.74 15.49
C PRO A 22 5.21 -28.70 15.25
N LYS A 23 4.50 -29.79 15.58
CA LYS A 23 3.03 -29.76 15.64
C LYS A 23 2.59 -28.76 16.73
N LYS A 24 2.21 -27.54 16.32
CA LYS A 24 1.74 -26.50 17.23
C LYS A 24 0.38 -26.90 17.80
N LYS A 25 0.30 -27.17 19.11
CA LYS A 25 -0.97 -27.20 19.86
C LYS A 25 -1.21 -25.80 20.42
N LEU A 26 -2.43 -25.30 20.27
CA LEU A 26 -2.80 -24.00 20.85
C LEU A 26 -2.75 -24.06 22.38
N ASP A 27 -2.06 -23.09 22.97
CA ASP A 27 -2.14 -22.79 24.39
C ASP A 27 -3.29 -21.79 24.62
N PHE A 28 -4.38 -22.28 25.22
CA PHE A 28 -5.56 -21.47 25.55
C PHE A 28 -5.35 -20.55 26.76
N HIS A 29 -4.26 -20.74 27.52
CA HIS A 29 -3.91 -19.91 28.68
C HIS A 29 -2.88 -18.84 28.35
N LEU A 30 -2.34 -18.82 27.12
CA LEU A 30 -1.41 -17.80 26.68
C LEU A 30 -2.02 -16.41 26.80
N LYS A 31 -1.35 -15.54 27.56
CA LYS A 31 -1.67 -14.12 27.68
C LYS A 31 -0.43 -13.31 27.32
N ARG A 32 -0.55 -12.48 26.29
CA ARG A 32 0.48 -11.52 25.86
C ARG A 32 -0.16 -10.15 25.71
N ASP A 33 0.57 -9.14 26.15
CA ASP A 33 0.24 -7.75 25.89
C ASP A 33 0.95 -7.32 24.60
N LEU A 34 0.24 -7.42 23.47
CA LEU A 34 0.78 -7.04 22.16
C LEU A 34 0.81 -5.53 22.06
N LYS A 35 2.01 -4.96 21.87
CA LYS A 35 2.21 -3.54 21.62
C LYS A 35 1.96 -3.22 20.14
N HIS A 36 1.55 -1.98 19.85
CA HIS A 36 1.48 -1.50 18.47
C HIS A 36 2.84 -1.69 17.78
N GLY A 37 2.85 -2.21 16.55
CA GLY A 37 4.08 -2.49 15.82
C GLY A 37 4.85 -3.75 16.25
N TRP A 38 4.30 -4.60 17.11
CA TRP A 38 5.03 -5.79 17.62
C TRP A 38 5.51 -6.76 16.54
N LEU A 39 4.85 -6.80 15.37
CA LEU A 39 5.16 -7.69 14.25
C LEU A 39 6.16 -7.05 13.27
N PHE A 40 6.32 -5.72 13.30
CA PHE A 40 7.17 -4.97 12.37
C PHE A 40 8.65 -5.37 12.40
N PRO A 41 9.29 -5.62 13.57
CA PRO A 41 10.67 -6.12 13.60
C PRO A 41 10.84 -7.47 12.88
N TYR A 42 9.85 -8.36 12.97
CA TYR A 42 9.89 -9.65 12.30
C TYR A 42 9.66 -9.51 10.79
N LEU A 43 8.69 -8.66 10.40
CA LEU A 43 8.43 -8.30 9.01
C LEU A 43 9.70 -7.84 8.32
N THR A 44 10.35 -6.81 8.87
CA THR A 44 11.53 -6.21 8.26
C THR A 44 12.72 -7.17 8.25
N GLN A 45 12.95 -7.95 9.32
CA GLN A 45 14.04 -8.93 9.33
C GLN A 45 13.87 -10.03 8.29
N ILE A 46 12.67 -10.61 8.19
CA ILE A 46 12.40 -11.68 7.22
C ILE A 46 12.39 -11.10 5.80
N GLU A 47 11.74 -9.97 5.57
CA GLU A 47 11.65 -9.36 4.24
C GLU A 47 13.04 -8.91 3.75
N ASN A 48 13.89 -8.35 4.62
CA ASN A 48 15.26 -8.00 4.27
C ASN A 48 16.10 -9.22 3.88
N LEU A 49 15.83 -10.38 4.50
CA LEU A 49 16.44 -11.66 4.14
C LEU A 49 15.95 -12.15 2.78
N MET A 50 14.66 -12.04 2.50
CA MET A 50 14.06 -12.59 1.28
C MET A 50 14.22 -11.67 0.06
N TRP A 51 13.88 -10.40 0.18
CA TRP A 51 13.74 -9.51 -0.98
C TRP A 51 14.48 -8.18 -0.81
N GLY A 52 14.63 -7.66 0.41
CA GLY A 52 15.42 -6.45 0.65
C GLY A 52 14.71 -5.14 0.28
N ARG A 53 13.39 -5.14 0.10
CA ARG A 53 12.63 -3.93 -0.27
C ARG A 53 12.50 -2.96 0.88
N TRP A 54 12.44 -3.41 2.13
CA TRP A 54 12.46 -2.51 3.29
C TRP A 54 13.84 -1.85 3.46
N LEU A 55 14.94 -2.53 3.13
CA LEU A 55 16.27 -1.89 3.05
C LEU A 55 16.32 -0.84 1.94
N TYR A 56 15.85 -1.20 0.74
CA TYR A 56 15.81 -0.27 -0.38
C TYR A 56 14.94 0.96 -0.08
N TRP A 57 13.75 0.74 0.48
CA TRP A 57 12.88 1.81 0.98
C TRP A 57 13.59 2.70 1.99
N LYS A 58 14.29 2.11 2.97
CA LYS A 58 15.02 2.87 3.98
C LYS A 58 16.09 3.77 3.34
N GLU A 59 16.81 3.28 2.34
CA GLU A 59 17.77 4.08 1.57
C GLU A 59 17.06 5.24 0.84
N CYS A 60 15.93 4.98 0.18
CA CYS A 60 15.14 6.01 -0.49
C CYS A 60 14.57 7.08 0.46
N GLN A 61 14.33 6.75 1.74
CA GLN A 61 13.86 7.74 2.72
C GLN A 61 14.94 8.75 3.12
N MET A 62 16.22 8.43 2.92
CA MET A 62 17.34 9.26 3.32
C MET A 62 17.62 10.31 2.24
N LEU A 63 17.14 11.54 2.45
CA LEU A 63 17.46 12.67 1.58
C LEU A 63 18.80 13.31 2.01
N PRO A 64 19.85 13.30 1.16
CA PRO A 64 21.12 13.94 1.52
C PRO A 64 20.95 15.43 1.78
N GLU A 65 21.67 15.96 2.78
CA GLU A 65 21.60 17.38 3.15
C GLU A 65 21.85 18.30 1.96
N VAL A 66 22.85 17.98 1.12
CA VAL A 66 23.16 18.75 -0.09
C VAL A 66 21.99 18.81 -1.07
N ALA A 67 21.27 17.70 -1.25
CA ALA A 67 20.10 17.64 -2.12
C ALA A 67 18.95 18.46 -1.51
N TRP A 68 18.72 18.34 -0.20
CA TRP A 68 17.71 19.10 0.53
C TRP A 68 17.95 20.62 0.48
N GLU A 69 19.16 21.07 0.81
CA GLU A 69 19.53 22.48 0.82
C GLU A 69 19.39 23.11 -0.57
N ARG A 70 19.83 22.40 -1.61
CA ARG A 70 19.67 22.86 -2.99
C ARG A 70 18.20 22.88 -3.42
N TRP A 71 17.40 21.91 -2.99
CA TRP A 71 15.97 21.86 -3.32
C TRP A 71 15.20 23.03 -2.70
N LYS A 72 15.53 23.46 -1.49
CA LYS A 72 14.94 24.69 -0.90
C LYS A 72 15.18 25.93 -1.77
N LEU A 73 16.27 25.96 -2.54
CA LEU A 73 16.61 27.05 -3.45
C LEU A 73 16.03 26.89 -4.86
N GLU A 74 15.31 25.80 -5.16
CA GLU A 74 14.80 25.48 -6.50
C GLU A 74 13.99 26.62 -7.12
N LYS A 75 13.14 27.30 -6.35
CA LYS A 75 12.38 28.46 -6.86
C LYS A 75 13.30 29.59 -7.33
N ALA A 76 14.36 29.88 -6.58
CA ALA A 76 15.32 30.93 -6.92
C ALA A 76 16.19 30.51 -8.11
N ILE A 77 16.64 29.26 -8.14
CA ILE A 77 17.41 28.68 -9.25
C ILE A 77 16.59 28.72 -10.54
N ALA A 78 15.34 28.25 -10.50
CA ALA A 78 14.43 28.26 -11.65
C ALA A 78 14.18 29.68 -12.19
N LEU A 79 14.07 30.67 -11.30
CA LEU A 79 13.94 32.08 -11.68
C LEU A 79 15.20 32.59 -12.40
N ILE A 80 16.39 32.28 -11.88
CA ILE A 80 17.68 32.66 -12.51
C ILE A 80 17.84 31.99 -13.88
N GLU A 81 17.40 30.74 -14.01
CA GLU A 81 17.49 29.94 -15.24
C GLU A 81 16.32 30.19 -16.21
N ASN A 82 15.40 31.11 -15.89
CA ASN A 82 14.20 31.40 -16.69
C ASN A 82 13.38 30.15 -17.06
N ARG A 83 13.21 29.25 -16.10
CA ARG A 83 12.39 28.02 -16.22
C ARG A 83 11.34 27.95 -15.12
N LYS A 84 10.34 27.07 -15.31
CA LYS A 84 9.39 26.76 -14.24
C LYS A 84 10.09 25.92 -13.16
N PRO A 85 9.81 26.17 -11.87
CA PRO A 85 10.33 25.32 -10.81
C PRO A 85 9.75 23.91 -10.94
N GLU A 86 10.60 22.90 -10.78
CA GLU A 86 10.20 21.51 -10.78
C GLU A 86 9.66 21.12 -9.40
N ALA A 87 8.58 20.32 -9.35
CA ALA A 87 8.06 19.83 -8.07
C ALA A 87 9.10 18.97 -7.34
N ILE A 88 9.76 18.09 -8.09
CA ILE A 88 10.91 17.31 -7.64
C ILE A 88 12.01 17.49 -8.69
N PRO A 89 13.03 18.31 -8.42
CA PRO A 89 14.11 18.55 -9.37
C PRO A 89 14.86 17.26 -9.71
N LYS A 90 15.30 17.12 -10.97
CA LYS A 90 16.06 15.95 -11.43
C LYS A 90 17.25 15.59 -10.53
N PHE A 91 18.01 16.61 -10.09
CA PHE A 91 19.17 16.37 -9.23
C PHE A 91 18.79 15.74 -7.89
N VAL A 92 17.60 16.01 -7.33
CA VAL A 92 17.14 15.39 -6.09
C VAL A 92 17.00 13.89 -6.30
N ILE A 93 16.38 13.48 -7.40
CA ILE A 93 16.21 12.07 -7.78
C ILE A 93 17.58 11.41 -7.96
N GLU A 94 18.47 12.05 -8.71
CA GLU A 94 19.81 11.54 -9.03
C GLU A 94 20.68 11.35 -7.78
N HIS A 95 20.65 12.29 -6.84
CA HIS A 95 21.47 12.26 -5.62
C HIS A 95 20.88 11.41 -4.49
N THR A 96 19.57 11.15 -4.53
CA THR A 96 18.86 10.50 -3.41
C THR A 96 18.55 9.03 -3.67
N LEU A 97 18.08 8.68 -4.87
CA LEU A 97 17.74 7.29 -5.15
C LEU A 97 18.99 6.43 -5.31
N PRO A 98 18.98 5.17 -4.86
CA PRO A 98 20.10 4.24 -5.07
C PRO A 98 20.44 4.06 -6.56
N ASP A 99 21.73 3.89 -6.89
CA ASP A 99 22.23 3.59 -8.25
C ASP A 99 22.00 2.11 -8.68
N ARG A 100 20.97 1.48 -8.13
CA ARG A 100 20.64 0.08 -8.38
C ARG A 100 19.13 -0.08 -8.55
N GLU A 101 18.76 -1.15 -9.22
CA GLU A 101 17.37 -1.54 -9.42
C GLU A 101 16.60 -1.72 -8.11
N ILE A 102 15.29 -1.49 -8.17
CA ILE A 102 14.36 -1.93 -7.13
C ILE A 102 14.53 -3.45 -6.97
N PRO A 103 14.67 -3.98 -5.75
CA PRO A 103 14.71 -5.42 -5.55
C PRO A 103 13.45 -6.09 -6.10
N GLN A 104 13.62 -7.01 -7.03
CA GLN A 104 12.52 -7.64 -7.76
C GLN A 104 11.83 -8.72 -6.91
N ILE A 105 10.50 -8.76 -6.95
CA ILE A 105 9.70 -9.87 -6.43
C ILE A 105 9.24 -10.77 -7.57
N SER A 106 9.40 -12.07 -7.37
CA SER A 106 8.72 -13.11 -8.13
C SER A 106 7.42 -13.47 -7.44
N TRP A 107 6.33 -13.49 -8.20
CA TRP A 107 4.98 -13.68 -7.68
C TRP A 107 4.53 -15.13 -7.84
N ASP A 108 4.62 -15.90 -6.75
CA ASP A 108 4.37 -17.34 -6.77
C ASP A 108 3.35 -17.73 -5.70
N PHE A 109 2.27 -18.34 -6.16
CA PHE A 109 1.21 -18.83 -5.29
C PHE A 109 1.66 -20.08 -4.52
N ASN A 110 1.30 -20.14 -3.23
CA ASN A 110 1.51 -21.32 -2.40
C ASN A 110 0.24 -21.69 -1.63
N GLU A 111 -0.22 -22.94 -1.81
CA GLU A 111 -1.43 -23.45 -1.16
C GLU A 111 -1.31 -23.52 0.38
N GLN A 112 -0.12 -23.79 0.91
CA GLN A 112 0.09 -23.83 2.36
C GLN A 112 0.02 -22.43 2.97
N THR A 113 0.47 -21.41 2.27
CA THR A 113 0.31 -20.00 2.68
C THR A 113 -1.18 -19.62 2.72
N GLU A 114 -1.94 -19.96 1.67
CA GLU A 114 -3.39 -19.74 1.65
C GLU A 114 -4.09 -20.49 2.79
N LYS A 115 -3.71 -21.75 3.02
CA LYS A 115 -4.22 -22.55 4.13
C LYS A 115 -3.90 -21.93 5.49
N MET A 116 -2.69 -21.42 5.70
CA MET A 116 -2.32 -20.75 6.97
C MET A 116 -3.22 -19.54 7.25
N LEU A 117 -3.56 -18.75 6.22
CA LEU A 117 -4.49 -17.63 6.36
C LEU A 117 -5.92 -18.10 6.68
N ILE A 118 -6.38 -19.18 6.04
CA ILE A 118 -7.68 -19.80 6.34
C ILE A 118 -7.71 -20.31 7.78
N ASP A 119 -6.68 -21.01 8.22
CA ASP A 119 -6.55 -21.51 9.61
C ASP A 119 -6.56 -20.35 10.61
N CYS A 120 -5.92 -19.21 10.28
CA CYS A 120 -5.98 -17.99 11.09
C CYS A 120 -7.41 -17.44 11.18
N LEU A 121 -8.12 -17.35 10.05
CA LEU A 121 -9.50 -16.87 10.01
C LEU A 121 -10.44 -17.79 10.78
N ASP A 122 -10.32 -19.11 10.60
CA ASP A 122 -11.11 -20.12 11.34
C ASP A 122 -10.85 -20.08 12.84
N ALA A 123 -9.65 -19.65 13.26
CA ALA A 123 -9.32 -19.49 14.66
C ALA A 123 -9.85 -18.20 15.28
N ILE A 124 -10.49 -17.30 14.53
CA ILE A 124 -11.07 -16.08 15.10
C ILE A 124 -12.31 -16.39 15.96
N PRO A 125 -13.37 -17.01 15.41
CA PRO A 125 -14.53 -17.39 16.22
C PRO A 125 -14.17 -18.47 17.25
N VAL A 126 -14.85 -18.43 18.40
CA VAL A 126 -14.69 -19.49 19.43
C VAL A 126 -15.32 -20.81 18.98
N SER A 127 -16.35 -20.74 18.14
CA SER A 127 -17.06 -21.90 17.59
C SER A 127 -17.54 -21.64 16.17
N GLY A 128 -17.57 -22.69 15.34
CA GLY A 128 -17.98 -22.60 13.95
C GLY A 128 -16.79 -22.37 13.01
N SER A 129 -17.06 -21.84 11.82
CA SER A 129 -16.04 -21.50 10.82
C SER A 129 -16.10 -20.02 10.48
N TRP A 130 -14.97 -19.50 9.99
CA TRP A 130 -14.88 -18.12 9.53
C TRP A 130 -15.87 -17.82 8.39
N ASN A 131 -16.13 -18.80 7.52
CA ASN A 131 -17.04 -18.64 6.39
C ASN A 131 -18.50 -18.81 6.83
N SER A 132 -19.04 -17.77 7.47
CA SER A 132 -20.38 -17.73 8.04
C SER A 132 -21.03 -16.36 7.83
N TRP A 133 -22.20 -16.11 8.44
CA TRP A 133 -22.85 -14.79 8.38
C TRP A 133 -21.98 -13.63 8.90
N SER A 134 -20.89 -13.93 9.62
CA SER A 134 -19.95 -12.94 10.18
C SER A 134 -18.60 -12.88 9.46
N SER A 135 -18.43 -13.51 8.29
CA SER A 135 -17.15 -13.55 7.55
C SER A 135 -16.46 -12.20 7.41
N TRP A 136 -17.21 -11.15 7.05
CA TRP A 136 -16.67 -9.79 6.90
C TRP A 136 -16.18 -9.20 8.23
N SER A 137 -16.87 -9.47 9.33
CA SER A 137 -16.45 -9.04 10.67
C SER A 137 -15.15 -9.72 11.10
N TYR A 138 -15.01 -11.01 10.78
CA TYR A 138 -13.78 -11.76 11.07
C TYR A 138 -12.61 -11.31 10.20
N LEU A 139 -12.85 -11.08 8.90
CA LEU A 139 -11.85 -10.52 8.01
C LEU A 139 -11.37 -9.16 8.51
N ARG A 140 -12.27 -8.21 8.77
CA ARG A 140 -11.88 -6.88 9.29
C ARG A 140 -11.09 -6.97 10.58
N TYR A 141 -11.51 -7.83 11.51
CA TYR A 141 -10.76 -8.05 12.74
C TYR A 141 -9.33 -8.52 12.45
N PHE A 142 -9.16 -9.46 11.50
CA PHE A 142 -7.85 -9.95 11.07
C PHE A 142 -7.00 -8.86 10.39
N LEU A 143 -7.57 -8.09 9.45
CA LEU A 143 -6.88 -7.00 8.77
C LEU A 143 -6.41 -5.93 9.76
N HIS A 144 -7.29 -5.52 10.68
CA HIS A 144 -6.95 -4.52 11.71
C HIS A 144 -5.92 -5.05 12.69
N TRP A 145 -5.95 -6.35 13.00
CA TRP A 145 -4.94 -6.99 13.85
C TRP A 145 -3.56 -7.01 13.19
N LEU A 146 -3.50 -7.28 11.88
CA LEU A 146 -2.26 -7.19 11.09
C LEU A 146 -1.75 -5.76 11.00
N LEU A 147 -2.61 -4.79 10.68
CA LEU A 147 -2.22 -3.37 10.58
C LEU A 147 -1.74 -2.81 11.93
N PHE A 148 -2.36 -3.21 13.04
CA PHE A 148 -1.87 -2.95 14.39
C PHE A 148 -0.49 -3.60 14.63
N GLY A 149 -0.33 -4.86 14.24
CA GLY A 149 0.93 -5.60 14.35
C GLY A 149 2.07 -4.98 13.53
N PHE A 150 1.78 -4.49 12.33
CA PHE A 150 2.74 -3.80 11.46
C PHE A 150 3.05 -2.37 11.90
N GLY A 151 2.30 -1.82 12.85
CA GLY A 151 2.57 -0.48 13.36
C GLY A 151 1.98 0.64 12.52
N HIS A 152 0.91 0.36 11.75
CA HIS A 152 0.27 1.40 10.94
C HIS A 152 -0.32 2.50 11.85
N PRO A 153 -0.06 3.80 11.60
CA PRO A 153 -0.50 4.89 12.49
C PRO A 153 -2.01 4.99 12.66
N GLY A 154 -2.78 4.62 11.64
CA GLY A 154 -4.25 4.54 11.71
C GLY A 154 -4.82 3.44 12.60
N TYR A 155 -3.99 2.51 13.08
CA TYR A 155 -4.39 1.34 13.88
C TYR A 155 -3.54 1.25 15.16
N SER A 156 -3.53 2.32 15.96
CA SER A 156 -2.68 2.44 17.16
C SER A 156 -3.13 1.60 18.35
N GLN A 157 -4.34 1.03 18.30
CA GLN A 157 -4.92 0.20 19.35
C GLN A 157 -5.25 -1.20 18.82
N LEU A 158 -5.09 -2.21 19.68
CA LEU A 158 -5.48 -3.57 19.34
C LEU A 158 -6.98 -3.59 19.00
N PRO A 159 -7.41 -4.21 17.88
CA PRO A 159 -8.80 -4.14 17.45
C PRO A 159 -9.74 -4.73 18.49
N ARG A 160 -10.90 -4.08 18.65
CA ARG A 160 -11.96 -4.59 19.49
C ARG A 160 -12.44 -5.94 18.94
N LYS A 161 -12.45 -6.95 19.80
CA LYS A 161 -12.91 -8.30 19.46
C LYS A 161 -14.41 -8.24 19.14
N PRO A 162 -14.88 -8.84 18.03
CA PRO A 162 -16.29 -9.11 17.83
C PRO A 162 -16.84 -10.02 18.93
N GLN A 163 -18.16 -10.02 19.12
CA GLN A 163 -18.82 -10.95 20.04
C GLN A 163 -18.54 -12.41 19.62
N GLY A 164 -18.24 -13.29 20.58
CA GLY A 164 -17.93 -14.70 20.29
C GLY A 164 -16.51 -14.93 19.72
N CYS A 165 -15.63 -13.92 19.81
CA CYS A 165 -14.23 -13.99 19.36
C CYS A 165 -13.26 -13.80 20.55
N GLU A 166 -13.66 -14.18 21.76
CA GLU A 166 -12.85 -14.05 22.96
C GLU A 166 -11.53 -14.83 22.78
N GLY A 167 -10.41 -14.15 23.02
CA GLY A 167 -9.07 -14.73 22.86
C GLY A 167 -8.55 -14.80 21.41
N ALA A 168 -9.28 -14.32 20.40
CA ALA A 168 -8.89 -14.40 18.99
C ALA A 168 -7.47 -13.89 18.72
N SER A 169 -7.10 -12.71 19.25
CA SER A 169 -5.74 -12.18 19.13
C SER A 169 -4.63 -13.14 19.61
N MET A 170 -4.87 -13.97 20.62
CA MET A 170 -3.86 -14.93 21.12
C MET A 170 -3.82 -16.20 20.28
N ARG A 171 -4.95 -16.60 19.68
CA ARG A 171 -4.96 -17.69 18.69
C ARG A 171 -4.26 -17.27 17.41
N LEU A 172 -4.55 -16.06 16.92
CA LEU A 172 -3.84 -15.45 15.78
C LEU A 172 -2.34 -15.35 16.04
N TYR A 173 -1.92 -14.87 17.22
CA TYR A 173 -0.50 -14.79 17.59
C TYR A 173 0.23 -16.14 17.52
N GLN A 174 -0.46 -17.26 17.79
CA GLN A 174 0.13 -18.60 17.77
C GLN A 174 0.12 -19.25 16.37
N LEU A 175 -0.84 -18.88 15.53
CA LEU A 175 -1.07 -19.50 14.22
C LEU A 175 -0.47 -18.71 13.06
N PHE A 176 -0.55 -17.38 13.11
CA PHE A 176 -0.12 -16.53 12.03
C PHE A 176 1.39 -16.60 11.87
N ASP A 177 1.82 -17.04 10.69
CA ASP A 177 3.22 -17.25 10.39
C ASP A 177 3.62 -16.39 9.19
N LEU A 178 4.21 -15.24 9.52
CA LEU A 178 4.58 -14.21 8.54
C LEU A 178 5.55 -14.72 7.47
N SER A 179 6.38 -15.71 7.79
CA SER A 179 7.36 -16.28 6.88
C SER A 179 6.72 -16.87 5.62
N TYR A 180 5.52 -17.45 5.70
CA TYR A 180 4.81 -18.01 4.54
C TYR A 180 4.48 -16.95 3.49
N LEU A 181 4.02 -15.77 3.92
CA LEU A 181 3.66 -14.67 3.04
C LEU A 181 4.89 -14.08 2.35
N LEU A 182 5.96 -13.88 3.12
CA LEU A 182 7.20 -13.30 2.61
C LEU A 182 7.99 -14.29 1.73
N MET A 183 7.84 -15.60 1.93
CA MET A 183 8.51 -16.59 1.09
C MET A 183 7.80 -16.84 -0.23
N PHE A 184 6.46 -16.72 -0.25
CA PHE A 184 5.64 -16.93 -1.43
C PHE A 184 4.76 -15.71 -1.71
N PRO A 185 5.33 -14.59 -2.19
CA PRO A 185 4.56 -13.37 -2.44
C PRO A 185 3.46 -13.59 -3.46
N TYR A 186 2.22 -13.24 -3.09
CA TYR A 186 1.06 -13.37 -3.95
C TYR A 186 -0.10 -12.50 -3.45
N ASP A 187 -1.10 -12.25 -4.30
CA ASP A 187 -2.37 -11.65 -3.90
C ASP A 187 -3.30 -12.68 -3.23
N TYR A 188 -2.99 -13.03 -1.99
CA TYR A 188 -3.79 -14.01 -1.23
C TYR A 188 -5.17 -13.46 -0.88
N PHE A 189 -5.31 -12.16 -0.59
CA PHE A 189 -6.63 -11.59 -0.29
C PHE A 189 -7.55 -11.59 -1.51
N GLY A 190 -7.00 -11.35 -2.70
CA GLY A 190 -7.73 -11.50 -3.96
C GLY A 190 -8.27 -12.91 -4.17
N ARG A 191 -7.64 -13.94 -3.59
CA ARG A 191 -8.15 -15.34 -3.62
C ARG A 191 -9.12 -15.68 -2.51
N LEU A 192 -8.93 -15.11 -1.32
CA LEU A 192 -9.78 -15.38 -0.15
C LEU A 192 -11.13 -14.68 -0.24
N LEU A 193 -11.16 -13.41 -0.66
CA LEU A 193 -12.38 -12.60 -0.71
C LEU A 193 -13.51 -13.20 -1.58
N PRO A 194 -13.23 -13.78 -2.76
CA PRO A 194 -14.23 -14.54 -3.52
C PRO A 194 -14.96 -15.62 -2.71
N GLN A 195 -14.29 -16.24 -1.75
CA GLN A 195 -14.84 -17.32 -0.92
C GLN A 195 -15.84 -16.79 0.12
N ILE A 196 -15.69 -15.54 0.55
CA ILE A 196 -16.60 -14.85 1.47
C ILE A 196 -17.91 -14.47 0.77
N SER A 197 -17.80 -13.88 -0.42
CA SER A 197 -18.94 -13.27 -1.09
C SER A 197 -19.85 -14.29 -1.78
N GLY A 198 -19.41 -15.52 -2.02
CA GLY A 198 -20.14 -16.46 -2.88
C GLY A 198 -20.38 -15.91 -4.30
N LYS A 199 -20.81 -16.75 -5.24
CA LYS A 199 -20.95 -16.33 -6.66
C LYS A 199 -21.95 -15.19 -6.86
N LYS A 200 -23.04 -15.17 -6.08
CA LYS A 200 -24.09 -14.15 -6.19
C LYS A 200 -23.68 -12.82 -5.57
N ALA A 201 -23.00 -12.80 -4.41
CA ALA A 201 -22.59 -11.51 -3.84
C ALA A 201 -21.35 -10.94 -4.54
N GLN A 202 -20.49 -11.75 -5.18
CA GLN A 202 -19.46 -11.21 -6.08
C GLN A 202 -20.07 -10.34 -7.19
N GLN A 203 -21.13 -10.81 -7.84
CA GLN A 203 -21.85 -10.06 -8.88
C GLN A 203 -22.48 -8.76 -8.33
N VAL A 204 -22.89 -8.74 -7.06
CA VAL A 204 -23.48 -7.56 -6.40
C VAL A 204 -22.42 -6.58 -5.90
N THR A 205 -21.31 -7.08 -5.36
CA THR A 205 -20.19 -6.26 -4.85
C THR A 205 -19.30 -5.70 -5.96
N GLY A 206 -19.33 -6.28 -7.17
CA GLY A 206 -18.53 -5.84 -8.31
C GLY A 206 -17.03 -6.13 -8.18
N PHE A 207 -16.60 -6.89 -7.16
CA PHE A 207 -15.19 -7.22 -6.97
C PHE A 207 -14.79 -8.45 -7.79
N PHE A 208 -13.89 -8.26 -8.75
CA PHE A 208 -13.30 -9.30 -9.58
C PHE A 208 -11.77 -9.20 -9.48
N PRO A 209 -11.11 -10.06 -8.70
CA PRO A 209 -9.67 -9.98 -8.50
C PRO A 209 -8.95 -10.25 -9.82
N THR A 210 -8.14 -9.30 -10.29
CA THR A 210 -7.27 -9.51 -11.45
C THR A 210 -6.23 -10.58 -11.11
N PRO A 211 -6.17 -11.70 -11.85
CA PRO A 211 -5.20 -12.76 -11.60
C PRO A 211 -3.76 -12.22 -11.63
N MET A 212 -2.93 -12.63 -10.66
CA MET A 212 -1.57 -12.11 -10.51
C MET A 212 -0.72 -12.26 -11.80
N VAL A 213 -0.87 -13.36 -12.53
CA VAL A 213 -0.17 -13.58 -13.81
C VAL A 213 -0.54 -12.54 -14.88
N VAL A 214 -1.79 -12.06 -14.89
CA VAL A 214 -2.26 -11.02 -15.81
C VAL A 214 -1.71 -9.66 -15.37
N SER A 215 -1.74 -9.38 -14.06
CA SER A 215 -1.14 -8.16 -13.49
C SER A 215 0.36 -8.07 -13.81
N ASP A 216 1.11 -9.17 -13.67
CA ASP A 216 2.55 -9.22 -13.96
C ASP A 216 2.83 -9.02 -15.45
N PHE A 217 2.05 -9.68 -16.32
CA PHE A 217 2.14 -9.50 -17.77
C PHE A 217 1.90 -8.04 -18.20
N ILE A 218 0.82 -7.42 -17.72
CA ILE A 218 0.52 -6.00 -18.00
C ILE A 218 1.66 -5.12 -17.50
N SER A 219 2.21 -5.40 -16.32
CA SER A 219 3.28 -4.60 -15.73
C SER A 219 4.57 -4.64 -16.55
N ARG A 220 4.91 -5.80 -17.11
CA ARG A 220 6.06 -5.94 -18.02
C ARG A 220 5.86 -5.18 -19.33
N ILE A 221 4.64 -5.18 -19.88
CA ILE A 221 4.33 -4.47 -21.13
C ILE A 221 4.47 -2.95 -20.97
N VAL A 222 3.96 -2.39 -19.87
CA VAL A 222 3.96 -0.94 -19.68
C VAL A 222 5.29 -0.40 -19.16
N ASN A 223 6.22 -1.27 -18.76
CA ASN A 223 7.54 -0.91 -18.24
C ASN A 223 8.70 -1.59 -19.00
N PRO A 224 8.79 -1.47 -20.34
CA PRO A 224 9.75 -2.23 -21.15
C PRO A 224 11.23 -1.90 -20.86
N ASP A 225 11.52 -0.66 -20.43
CA ASP A 225 12.90 -0.13 -20.28
C ASP A 225 13.21 0.36 -18.85
N SER A 226 12.50 -0.14 -17.85
CA SER A 226 12.43 0.46 -16.49
C SER A 226 13.66 0.27 -15.60
N SER A 227 14.64 -0.54 -16.00
CA SER A 227 15.59 -1.09 -15.04
C SER A 227 16.74 -0.16 -14.63
N GLN A 228 17.02 0.95 -15.32
CA GLN A 228 18.18 1.80 -14.93
C GLN A 228 17.91 3.30 -14.87
N ASN A 229 16.70 3.74 -15.24
CA ASN A 229 16.37 5.15 -15.22
C ASN A 229 15.70 5.55 -13.90
N LYS A 230 16.45 6.19 -12.99
CA LYS A 230 15.93 6.71 -11.71
C LYS A 230 14.68 7.61 -11.88
N HIS A 231 14.54 8.31 -13.01
CA HIS A 231 13.35 9.12 -13.28
C HIS A 231 12.12 8.29 -13.65
N ALA A 232 12.30 7.11 -14.24
CA ALA A 232 11.19 6.19 -14.49
C ALA A 232 10.63 5.66 -13.16
N LEU A 233 11.50 5.44 -12.16
CA LEU A 233 11.10 4.92 -10.85
C LEU A 233 10.15 5.86 -10.10
N VAL A 234 10.16 7.16 -10.36
CA VAL A 234 9.29 8.13 -9.67
C VAL A 234 8.01 8.45 -10.45
N GLN A 235 7.82 7.86 -11.63
CA GLN A 235 6.57 7.99 -12.37
C GLN A 235 5.44 7.38 -11.56
N THR A 236 4.31 8.08 -11.52
CA THR A 236 3.15 7.64 -10.75
C THR A 236 2.26 6.73 -11.59
N VAL A 237 2.05 5.52 -11.10
CA VAL A 237 1.04 4.61 -11.67
C VAL A 237 -0.31 4.88 -11.01
N ASN A 238 -1.38 4.92 -11.80
CA ASN A 238 -2.73 5.15 -11.30
C ASN A 238 -3.59 3.91 -11.54
N GLU A 239 -4.26 3.43 -10.49
CA GLU A 239 -5.23 2.33 -10.56
C GLU A 239 -6.57 2.80 -9.95
N PRO A 240 -7.55 3.19 -10.78
CA PRO A 240 -8.82 3.79 -10.31
C PRO A 240 -9.81 2.79 -9.72
N ALA A 241 -9.54 1.49 -9.79
CA ALA A 241 -10.31 0.42 -9.16
C ALA A 241 -9.36 -0.63 -8.57
N VAL A 242 -8.58 -0.20 -7.57
CA VAL A 242 -7.40 -0.94 -7.09
C VAL A 242 -7.73 -2.28 -6.45
N GLY A 243 -8.92 -2.44 -5.88
CA GLY A 243 -9.29 -3.65 -5.17
C GLY A 243 -8.27 -4.01 -4.11
N THR A 244 -7.79 -5.26 -4.13
CA THR A 244 -6.73 -5.76 -3.24
C THR A 244 -5.32 -5.31 -3.66
N GLY A 245 -5.18 -4.60 -4.78
CA GLY A 245 -3.92 -4.00 -5.22
C GLY A 245 -3.03 -4.89 -6.07
N SER A 246 -3.52 -6.00 -6.65
CA SER A 246 -2.67 -6.94 -7.41
C SER A 246 -1.89 -6.28 -8.55
N MET A 247 -2.49 -5.35 -9.28
CA MET A 247 -1.81 -4.59 -10.33
C MET A 247 -0.75 -3.64 -9.76
N LEU A 248 -1.03 -2.96 -8.65
CA LEU A 248 -0.02 -2.11 -8.01
C LEU A 248 1.12 -2.96 -7.41
N LEU A 249 0.84 -4.15 -6.87
CA LEU A 249 1.87 -5.08 -6.41
C LEU A 249 2.87 -5.39 -7.51
N THR A 250 2.42 -5.79 -8.69
CA THR A 250 3.34 -6.10 -9.80
C THR A 250 4.04 -4.85 -10.35
N GLN A 251 3.37 -3.70 -10.34
CA GLN A 251 3.96 -2.41 -10.72
C GLN A 251 5.07 -1.95 -9.76
N SER A 252 5.01 -2.36 -8.49
CA SER A 252 6.06 -2.03 -7.52
C SER A 252 7.44 -2.56 -7.91
N ASN A 253 7.54 -3.56 -8.80
CA ASN A 253 8.82 -3.97 -9.39
C ASN A 253 9.51 -2.85 -10.20
N TYR A 254 8.78 -1.82 -10.62
CA TYR A 254 9.22 -0.85 -11.63
C TYR A 254 9.11 0.61 -11.18
N ASN A 255 8.35 0.91 -10.12
CA ASN A 255 8.18 2.28 -9.65
C ASN A 255 7.97 2.36 -8.13
N LEU A 256 8.17 3.56 -7.61
CA LEU A 256 8.09 3.95 -6.22
C LEU A 256 6.83 4.76 -5.89
N CYS A 257 6.07 5.17 -6.92
CA CYS A 257 4.92 6.07 -6.80
C CYS A 257 3.65 5.44 -7.37
N ALA A 258 2.60 5.31 -6.56
CA ALA A 258 1.30 4.84 -7.05
C ALA A 258 0.11 5.50 -6.36
N ILE A 259 -0.96 5.71 -7.12
CA ILE A 259 -2.27 6.14 -6.62
C ILE A 259 -3.26 5.02 -6.89
N GLY A 260 -3.76 4.39 -5.83
CA GLY A 260 -4.85 3.42 -5.91
C GLY A 260 -6.16 4.01 -5.39
N ILE A 261 -7.28 3.80 -6.07
CA ILE A 261 -8.60 4.25 -5.65
C ILE A 261 -9.55 3.06 -5.58
N ASP A 262 -10.30 2.92 -4.49
CA ASP A 262 -11.41 1.98 -4.41
C ASP A 262 -12.54 2.55 -3.55
N ILE A 263 -13.78 2.18 -3.85
CA ILE A 263 -14.93 2.57 -3.04
C ILE A 263 -15.01 1.75 -1.75
N ASN A 264 -14.45 0.53 -1.75
CA ASN A 264 -14.52 -0.39 -0.64
C ASN A 264 -13.25 -0.31 0.21
N ARG A 265 -13.41 0.27 1.40
CA ARG A 265 -12.35 0.38 2.40
C ARG A 265 -11.74 -0.96 2.81
N ASP A 266 -12.51 -2.04 2.88
CA ASP A 266 -11.98 -3.36 3.24
C ASP A 266 -10.96 -3.85 2.18
N LEU A 267 -11.18 -3.52 0.90
CA LEU A 267 -10.24 -3.85 -0.18
C LEU A 267 -8.95 -3.02 -0.09
N LEU A 268 -9.08 -1.73 0.22
CA LEU A 268 -7.92 -0.85 0.46
C LEU A 268 -7.09 -1.30 1.66
N GLU A 269 -7.73 -1.78 2.72
CA GLU A 269 -7.03 -2.35 3.88
C GLU A 269 -6.30 -3.66 3.52
N CYS A 270 -6.88 -4.48 2.63
CA CYS A 270 -6.16 -5.62 2.05
C CYS A 270 -4.95 -5.14 1.25
N ALA A 271 -5.11 -4.18 0.33
CA ALA A 271 -4.01 -3.63 -0.46
C ALA A 271 -2.88 -3.08 0.43
N LEU A 272 -3.24 -2.33 1.48
CA LEU A 272 -2.30 -1.76 2.43
C LEU A 272 -1.48 -2.82 3.17
N ILE A 273 -2.09 -3.93 3.60
CA ILE A 273 -1.36 -5.06 4.21
C ILE A 273 -0.39 -5.67 3.21
N GLN A 274 -0.81 -5.84 1.95
CA GLN A 274 0.07 -6.39 0.90
C GLN A 274 1.22 -5.45 0.56
N PHE A 275 1.00 -4.15 0.62
CA PHE A 275 2.06 -3.16 0.48
C PHE A 275 3.05 -3.22 1.64
N ALA A 276 2.60 -3.46 2.87
CA ALA A 276 3.54 -3.66 4.00
C ALA A 276 4.45 -4.87 3.77
N LEU A 277 3.90 -5.94 3.19
CA LEU A 277 4.61 -7.19 2.91
C LEU A 277 5.57 -7.05 1.73
N TYR A 278 5.14 -6.40 0.65
CA TYR A 278 5.78 -6.53 -0.66
C TYR A 278 6.16 -5.20 -1.31
N ALA A 279 5.58 -4.07 -0.93
CA ALA A 279 5.84 -2.76 -1.56
C ALA A 279 5.89 -1.65 -0.50
N PRO A 280 6.96 -1.57 0.31
CA PRO A 280 7.01 -0.68 1.47
C PRO A 280 6.79 0.79 1.15
N TRP A 281 7.23 1.25 -0.03
CA TRP A 281 7.00 2.61 -0.52
C TRP A 281 5.54 2.93 -0.83
N TYR A 282 4.65 1.95 -1.01
CA TYR A 282 3.20 2.18 -1.09
C TYR A 282 2.51 2.13 0.28
N TYR A 283 3.07 1.37 1.22
CA TYR A 283 2.55 1.26 2.58
C TYR A 283 2.92 2.47 3.44
N CYS A 284 4.20 2.85 3.43
CA CYS A 284 4.75 4.01 4.10
C CYS A 284 5.48 4.85 3.03
N PRO A 285 4.79 5.85 2.43
CA PRO A 285 5.35 6.60 1.31
C PRO A 285 6.73 7.19 1.55
N ILE A 286 7.52 7.29 0.48
CA ILE A 286 8.75 8.07 0.51
C ILE A 286 8.34 9.53 0.66
N TRP A 287 8.69 10.13 1.80
CA TRP A 287 8.04 11.37 2.26
C TRP A 287 8.25 12.55 1.29
N TRP A 288 9.38 12.56 0.59
CA TRP A 288 9.74 13.60 -0.36
C TRP A 288 9.22 13.36 -1.79
N LEU A 289 8.71 12.17 -2.12
CA LEU A 289 8.10 11.92 -3.44
C LEU A 289 6.66 12.44 -3.53
N GLY A 290 5.90 12.42 -2.43
CA GLY A 290 4.56 13.02 -2.33
C GLY A 290 3.46 12.45 -3.25
N ASN A 291 3.78 11.51 -4.13
CA ASN A 291 2.90 11.00 -5.18
C ASN A 291 2.50 9.53 -4.93
N THR A 292 2.18 9.20 -3.69
CA THR A 292 1.76 7.83 -3.32
C THR A 292 0.61 7.84 -2.35
N ASP A 293 -0.50 7.24 -2.74
CA ASP A 293 -1.69 7.21 -1.91
C ASP A 293 -2.62 6.02 -2.22
N LEU A 294 -3.39 5.65 -1.20
CA LEU A 294 -4.60 4.86 -1.35
C LEU A 294 -5.78 5.75 -0.99
N ILE A 295 -6.76 5.84 -1.88
CA ILE A 295 -7.90 6.73 -1.72
C ILE A 295 -9.18 5.91 -1.65
N CYS A 296 -9.87 6.01 -0.53
CA CYS A 296 -11.23 5.52 -0.41
C CYS A 296 -12.16 6.50 -1.12
N GLY A 297 -12.86 6.08 -2.17
CA GLY A 297 -13.70 6.97 -2.95
C GLY A 297 -14.27 6.32 -4.20
N ASN A 298 -15.30 6.91 -4.78
CA ASN A 298 -15.89 6.42 -6.01
C ASN A 298 -15.23 7.09 -7.22
N SER A 299 -14.37 6.38 -7.92
CA SER A 299 -13.67 6.88 -9.11
C SER A 299 -14.59 7.21 -10.29
N LEU A 300 -15.79 6.61 -10.36
CA LEU A 300 -16.76 6.89 -11.43
C LEU A 300 -17.55 8.17 -11.18
N THR A 301 -17.96 8.42 -9.93
CA THR A 301 -18.73 9.61 -9.59
C THR A 301 -17.84 10.78 -9.17
N LEU A 302 -16.59 10.52 -8.77
CA LEU A 302 -15.66 11.45 -8.14
C LEU A 302 -16.03 11.84 -6.69
N GLU A 303 -16.85 11.03 -5.99
CA GLU A 303 -17.37 11.30 -4.65
C GLU A 303 -16.62 10.59 -3.52
N ASN A 304 -16.71 11.16 -2.31
CA ASN A 304 -16.28 10.60 -1.03
C ASN A 304 -14.79 10.22 -0.95
N PHE A 305 -13.91 10.96 -1.64
CA PHE A 305 -12.47 10.77 -1.61
C PHE A 305 -11.88 11.07 -0.23
N GLU A 306 -11.32 10.04 0.40
CA GLU A 306 -10.54 10.11 1.63
C GLU A 306 -9.18 9.44 1.37
N SER A 307 -8.13 10.24 1.43
CA SER A 307 -6.75 9.73 1.40
C SER A 307 -6.43 8.93 2.67
N ILE A 308 -5.84 7.75 2.51
CA ILE A 308 -5.36 6.91 3.61
C ILE A 308 -3.94 7.32 3.98
N ASN A 309 -3.02 7.37 3.01
CA ASN A 309 -1.61 7.59 3.33
C ASN A 309 -1.36 9.04 3.77
N THR A 310 -1.95 10.02 3.10
CA THR A 310 -1.83 11.42 3.51
C THR A 310 -2.43 11.62 4.90
N LYS A 311 -3.58 11.00 5.20
CA LYS A 311 -4.22 11.13 6.51
C LYS A 311 -3.35 10.62 7.66
N PHE A 312 -2.67 9.48 7.48
CA PHE A 312 -2.00 8.81 8.59
C PHE A 312 -0.48 9.01 8.62
N TRP A 313 0.19 9.09 7.46
CA TRP A 313 1.64 9.22 7.39
C TRP A 313 2.12 10.66 7.32
N LEU A 314 1.37 11.57 6.69
CA LEU A 314 1.80 12.98 6.59
C LEU A 314 2.08 13.62 7.96
N PRO A 315 1.23 13.45 9.00
CA PRO A 315 1.54 13.98 10.33
C PRO A 315 2.80 13.36 10.91
N THR A 316 3.03 12.06 10.68
CA THR A 316 4.21 11.34 11.17
C THR A 316 5.50 11.86 10.50
N PHE A 317 5.44 12.24 9.23
CA PHE A 317 6.59 12.81 8.51
C PHE A 317 6.88 14.27 8.87
N ALA A 318 5.85 15.04 9.25
CA ALA A 318 6.00 16.43 9.69
C ALA A 318 6.87 16.56 10.95
N ASP A 319 6.90 15.54 11.81
CA ASP A 319 7.78 15.53 12.97
C ASP A 319 9.25 15.25 12.59
N ILE A 320 9.48 14.52 11.49
CA ILE A 320 10.83 14.17 10.99
C ILE A 320 11.48 15.39 10.33
N VAL A 321 10.72 16.07 9.47
CA VAL A 321 11.14 17.29 8.79
C VAL A 321 10.57 18.42 9.64
N LYS A 322 11.32 19.04 10.57
CA LYS A 322 10.87 20.13 11.47
C LYS A 322 10.15 21.26 10.71
N VAL A 323 8.92 21.02 10.36
CA VAL A 323 8.08 21.79 9.45
C VAL A 323 6.76 21.81 10.19
N GLU A 324 6.53 22.94 10.84
CA GLU A 324 5.22 23.28 11.36
C GLU A 324 4.24 23.21 10.16
N LEU A 325 2.96 22.91 10.30
CA LEU A 325 2.05 22.71 9.14
C LEU A 325 0.77 23.52 9.33
N LYS A 326 0.42 24.36 8.36
CA LYS A 326 -0.84 25.12 8.34
C LYS A 326 -1.86 24.43 7.44
N LEU A 327 -3.10 24.30 7.95
CA LEU A 327 -4.25 23.80 7.20
C LEU A 327 -4.51 24.67 5.95
N ALA A 328 -4.65 24.02 4.78
CA ALA A 328 -4.76 24.69 3.48
C ALA A 328 -6.16 25.26 3.17
N ASP A 329 -6.18 26.32 2.36
CA ASP A 329 -7.37 27.06 1.92
C ASP A 329 -8.11 26.35 0.78
N LYS A 330 -9.32 25.91 1.10
CA LYS A 330 -10.23 25.07 0.29
C LYS A 330 -10.56 25.66 -1.09
N LYS A 331 -10.49 26.98 -1.26
CA LYS A 331 -10.88 27.66 -2.51
C LYS A 331 -9.81 27.53 -3.62
N ALA A 332 -8.54 27.53 -3.23
CA ALA A 332 -7.42 27.52 -4.18
C ALA A 332 -7.27 26.16 -4.90
N TYR A 333 -7.76 25.08 -4.30
CA TYR A 333 -7.76 23.77 -4.95
C TYR A 333 -8.80 23.66 -6.06
N GLN A 334 -10.01 24.13 -5.75
CA GLN A 334 -11.17 24.10 -6.65
C GLN A 334 -10.90 24.80 -7.96
N ASP A 335 -10.13 25.88 -7.91
CA ASP A 335 -9.80 26.64 -9.09
C ASP A 335 -8.73 25.92 -9.95
N ASN A 336 -7.77 25.22 -9.33
CA ASN A 336 -6.70 24.48 -10.01
C ASN A 336 -7.17 23.18 -10.68
N LEU A 337 -8.07 22.43 -10.03
CA LEU A 337 -8.62 21.21 -10.61
C LEU A 337 -9.51 21.53 -11.83
N LYS A 338 -10.34 22.58 -11.74
CA LYS A 338 -11.13 23.09 -12.87
C LYS A 338 -10.25 23.46 -14.05
N GLN A 339 -9.15 24.16 -13.81
CA GLN A 339 -8.26 24.60 -14.89
C GLN A 339 -7.54 23.42 -15.56
N THR A 340 -7.16 22.40 -14.79
CA THR A 340 -6.52 21.18 -15.31
C THR A 340 -7.48 20.36 -16.18
N LEU A 341 -8.74 20.25 -15.77
CA LEU A 341 -9.79 19.56 -16.53
C LEU A 341 -10.21 20.33 -17.78
N GLN A 342 -10.25 21.66 -17.74
CA GLN A 342 -10.51 22.52 -18.90
C GLN A 342 -9.40 22.42 -19.96
N ASN A 343 -8.14 22.25 -19.55
CA ASN A 343 -7.03 22.08 -20.49
C ASN A 343 -7.10 20.74 -21.25
N TYR A 344 -7.71 19.70 -20.65
CA TYR A 344 -8.00 18.42 -21.31
C TYR A 344 -9.17 18.49 -22.31
N HIS A 345 -10.09 19.46 -22.17
CA HIS A 345 -11.23 19.69 -23.08
C HIS A 345 -10.87 20.30 -24.45
N SER A 346 -9.59 20.54 -24.75
CA SER A 346 -9.17 21.07 -26.06
C SER A 346 -8.98 20.00 -27.14
N LYS A 347 -9.11 18.71 -26.83
CA LYS A 347 -9.01 17.62 -27.81
C LYS A 347 -10.03 16.51 -27.52
N THR A 348 -10.99 16.35 -28.44
CA THR A 348 -11.99 15.26 -28.61
C THR A 348 -13.37 15.39 -27.93
N ASP A 349 -14.39 15.00 -28.71
CA ASP A 349 -15.83 15.18 -28.51
C ASP A 349 -16.39 14.49 -27.24
N VAL A 350 -17.36 15.18 -26.63
CA VAL A 350 -17.90 14.86 -25.30
C VAL A 350 -18.81 13.63 -25.31
N ASN A 351 -18.42 12.63 -24.52
CA ASN A 351 -19.21 11.43 -24.22
C ASN A 351 -20.48 11.81 -23.39
N PRO A 352 -21.69 11.34 -23.77
CA PRO A 352 -22.96 11.68 -23.10
C PRO A 352 -23.03 11.35 -21.60
N ILE A 353 -22.18 10.44 -21.10
CA ILE A 353 -22.08 10.06 -19.68
C ILE A 353 -21.51 11.23 -18.85
N VAL A 354 -20.56 11.99 -19.40
CA VAL A 354 -19.91 13.15 -18.75
C VAL A 354 -20.89 14.31 -18.57
N SER A 355 -21.74 14.53 -19.56
CA SER A 355 -22.82 15.54 -19.53
C SER A 355 -23.87 15.27 -18.44
N LYS A 356 -24.00 14.01 -18.01
CA LYS A 356 -24.93 13.58 -16.97
C LYS A 356 -24.33 13.71 -15.57
N ALA A 357 -23.02 13.48 -15.43
CA ALA A 357 -22.28 13.69 -14.18
C ALA A 357 -22.23 15.18 -13.77
N LEU A 358 -22.06 16.09 -14.72
CA LEU A 358 -22.00 17.54 -14.47
C LEU A 358 -23.32 18.17 -13.96
N LYS A 359 -24.46 17.46 -14.06
CA LYS A 359 -25.78 17.97 -13.66
C LYS A 359 -26.18 17.59 -12.23
N ASN A 360 -25.47 16.70 -11.56
CA ASN A 360 -25.71 16.36 -10.15
C ASN A 360 -24.88 17.27 -9.23
N LYS A 361 -25.56 18.17 -8.51
CA LYS A 361 -24.97 19.24 -7.69
C LYS A 361 -24.79 18.91 -6.20
N SER A 362 -24.92 17.65 -5.79
CA SER A 362 -24.88 17.26 -4.38
C SER A 362 -23.62 16.47 -4.04
N SER A 363 -22.69 17.16 -3.37
CA SER A 363 -21.59 16.65 -2.53
C SER A 363 -20.57 15.70 -3.15
N LEU A 364 -19.53 16.30 -3.73
CA LEU A 364 -18.30 15.69 -4.19
C LEU A 364 -17.11 16.31 -3.41
N PRO A 365 -16.28 15.55 -2.65
CA PRO A 365 -15.07 16.07 -2.04
C PRO A 365 -13.97 16.16 -3.08
N GLU A 366 -13.23 17.27 -3.03
CA GLU A 366 -12.13 17.56 -3.91
C GLU A 366 -10.82 17.46 -3.08
N VAL A 367 -9.95 16.51 -3.44
CA VAL A 367 -8.63 16.24 -2.80
C VAL A 367 -7.52 17.09 -3.40
N THR A 368 -7.21 18.25 -2.80
CA THR A 368 -5.92 18.90 -3.07
C THR A 368 -4.79 18.07 -2.49
N GLN A 369 -3.78 17.75 -3.30
CA GLN A 369 -2.42 17.70 -2.77
C GLN A 369 -2.07 19.10 -2.23
N ALA A 370 -2.44 19.37 -0.98
CA ALA A 370 -1.72 20.33 -0.16
C ALA A 370 -0.43 19.61 0.24
N SER A 371 0.52 19.66 -0.67
CA SER A 371 1.85 19.17 -0.42
C SER A 371 2.46 19.89 0.78
N LEU A 372 3.44 19.22 1.39
CA LEU A 372 4.43 19.78 2.31
C LEU A 372 4.97 21.18 1.86
N PHE A 373 4.83 21.54 0.57
CA PHE A 373 5.22 22.83 0.00
C PHE A 373 4.31 24.02 0.34
N SER A 374 3.16 23.82 0.95
CA SER A 374 2.39 24.94 1.51
C SER A 374 3.09 25.58 2.73
N TYR A 375 4.14 24.93 3.27
CA TYR A 375 5.00 25.49 4.30
C TYR A 375 6.18 26.34 3.80
N LEU A 376 6.41 26.39 2.49
CA LEU A 376 7.36 27.32 1.87
C LEU A 376 6.64 28.57 1.33
N LYS A 377 5.90 29.23 2.23
CA LYS A 377 5.50 30.63 2.10
C LYS A 377 6.24 31.48 3.11
#